data_AF-A0A5N6TKW7-F1
#
_entry.id   AF-A0A5N6TKW7-F1
#
_cell.length_a   1.000
_cell.length_b   1.000
_cell.length_c   1.000
_cell.angle_alpha   90.00
_cell.angle_beta   90.00
_cell.angle_gamma   90.00
#
_symmetry.space_group_name_H-M   'P 1'
#
loop_
_entity.id
_entity.type
_entity.pdbx_description
1 polymer ?
#
loop_
_entity_poly.entity_id
_entity_poly.type
_entity_poly.pdbx_seq_one_letter_code
_entity_poly.pdbx_strand_id
1 'polypeptide(L)'
;MHGLPNTFTGEDHPRHRSDASTNFNPLNITRDTFQALLDCYPATVETVVRRKATNRLIFGASARAKKVKALKRVAELEDQLPELDEGQKEQIDSEAKAYLTLDKYRYDELPARAKERAAKEGSRYLEKDEVVQIVEWKLKHGVFRPALLGMVKGNQDKSIRKATSDAFAAISSAAGSPGPEFGTFKYPQASLDGLVKGLRGIGVATASLLLSVGTTSTGPGRDVPFYSDDTYLWLCVKQFPNTEAQAVSDADKEGMHDAPKRASVRRRASDEPKLKYNASEYRQLWDAVNELRSRLDGPSSAAKTDNLAISCTDIEKVAFVLRHIDVSGYAKGYASQDRQAKPTDGGTVGTTATKRRRHDEPNSSNTRRKTKSTAGATYK
;
A
#
# COMPACT_ATOMS: atom_id res chain seq x y z
N MET A 1 19.11 -56.87 36.74
CA MET A 1 17.94 -56.12 37.24
C MET A 1 18.31 -54.64 37.26
N HIS A 2 17.35 -53.75 36.98
CA HIS A 2 17.48 -52.28 36.98
C HIS A 2 18.47 -51.68 35.94
N GLY A 3 18.16 -50.59 35.21
CA GLY A 3 16.84 -50.03 34.91
C GLY A 3 16.75 -48.51 34.97
N LEU A 4 17.21 -47.83 33.91
CA LEU A 4 16.90 -46.42 33.57
C LEU A 4 17.47 -45.34 34.55
N PRO A 5 17.50 -44.03 34.18
CA PRO A 5 16.85 -43.37 33.04
C PRO A 5 17.74 -42.79 31.94
N ASN A 6 17.09 -42.59 30.80
CA ASN A 6 17.56 -41.92 29.60
C ASN A 6 17.37 -40.39 29.73
N THR A 7 18.43 -39.60 29.63
CA THR A 7 18.34 -38.12 29.65
C THR A 7 18.15 -37.57 28.24
N PHE A 8 16.89 -37.53 27.78
CA PHE A 8 16.49 -36.82 26.57
C PHE A 8 16.59 -35.30 26.79
N THR A 9 17.73 -34.70 26.48
CA THR A 9 17.89 -33.24 26.42
C THR A 9 17.30 -32.73 25.11
N GLY A 10 16.03 -32.34 25.13
CA GLY A 10 15.42 -31.64 24.00
C GLY A 10 16.10 -30.29 23.76
N GLU A 11 16.66 -30.09 22.57
CA GLU A 11 17.12 -28.77 22.14
C GLU A 11 15.92 -27.87 21.82
N ASP A 12 15.34 -27.26 22.85
CA ASP A 12 14.42 -26.13 22.70
C ASP A 12 15.19 -24.96 22.05
N HIS A 13 15.25 -24.96 20.72
CA HIS A 13 15.66 -23.81 19.94
C HIS A 13 14.63 -22.69 20.15
N PRO A 14 14.97 -21.58 20.84
CA PRO A 14 14.05 -20.46 20.94
C PRO A 14 13.92 -19.85 19.55
N ARG A 15 12.84 -20.20 18.84
CA ARG A 15 12.44 -19.53 17.60
C ARG A 15 12.07 -18.10 17.95
N HIS A 16 13.07 -17.23 17.96
CA HIS A 16 12.98 -15.83 18.35
C HIS A 16 12.24 -15.03 17.26
N ARG A 17 10.97 -15.37 17.02
CA ARG A 17 10.03 -14.61 16.19
C ARG A 17 9.95 -13.23 16.83
N SER A 18 10.58 -12.25 16.19
CA SER A 18 10.66 -10.89 16.65
C SER A 18 9.27 -10.29 16.82
N ASP A 19 9.13 -9.44 17.84
CA ASP A 19 7.91 -8.68 18.08
C ASP A 19 7.67 -7.75 16.89
N ALA A 20 6.66 -8.09 16.08
CA ALA A 20 6.43 -7.51 14.77
C ALA A 20 5.74 -6.15 14.90
N SER A 21 6.52 -5.16 15.36
CA SER A 21 6.06 -3.81 15.64
C SER A 21 5.20 -3.26 14.51
N THR A 22 3.96 -2.88 14.84
CA THR A 22 2.99 -2.32 13.89
C THR A 22 3.34 -0.89 13.45
N ASN A 23 4.49 -0.36 13.85
CA ASN A 23 4.94 1.00 13.58
C ASN A 23 5.36 1.20 12.11
N PHE A 24 4.41 1.64 11.27
CA PHE A 24 4.62 1.85 9.83
C PHE A 24 5.31 3.17 9.46
N ASN A 25 5.81 3.94 10.43
CA ASN A 25 6.54 5.18 10.17
C ASN A 25 7.88 4.90 9.46
N PRO A 26 8.18 5.51 8.29
CA PRO A 26 9.42 5.28 7.54
C PRO A 26 10.72 5.43 8.35
N LEU A 27 10.72 6.26 9.40
CA LEU A 27 11.90 6.46 10.26
C LEU A 27 12.12 5.30 11.25
N ASN A 28 11.06 4.59 11.62
CA ASN A 28 11.04 3.64 12.75
C ASN A 28 10.66 2.21 12.38
N ILE A 29 10.10 1.97 11.18
CA ILE A 29 9.73 0.63 10.70
C ILE A 29 10.97 -0.29 10.67
N THR A 30 10.84 -1.50 11.21
CA THR A 30 11.92 -2.50 11.27
C THR A 30 12.03 -3.26 9.93
N ARG A 31 13.15 -3.97 9.71
CA ARG A 31 13.31 -4.83 8.53
C ARG A 31 12.27 -5.96 8.53
N ASP A 32 11.95 -6.50 9.70
CA ASP A 32 10.97 -7.59 9.87
C ASP A 32 9.55 -7.14 9.55
N THR A 33 9.12 -5.97 10.05
CA THR A 33 7.82 -5.35 9.71
C THR A 33 7.76 -5.01 8.22
N PHE A 34 8.85 -4.52 7.64
CA PHE A 34 8.95 -4.26 6.20
C PHE A 34 8.80 -5.54 5.37
N GLN A 35 9.48 -6.62 5.75
CA GLN A 35 9.37 -7.91 5.06
C GLN A 35 7.96 -8.51 5.19
N ALA A 36 7.36 -8.51 6.39
CA ALA A 36 6.01 -9.02 6.60
C ALA A 36 4.94 -8.23 5.81
N LEU A 37 5.16 -6.94 5.56
CA LEU A 37 4.33 -6.16 4.64
C LEU A 37 4.60 -6.54 3.17
N LEU A 38 5.86 -6.74 2.77
CA LEU A 38 6.24 -7.15 1.43
C LEU A 38 5.64 -8.51 1.05
N ASP A 39 5.67 -9.48 1.97
CA ASP A 39 5.09 -10.82 1.82
C ASP A 39 3.57 -10.78 1.60
N CYS A 40 2.89 -9.75 2.14
CA CYS A 40 1.45 -9.55 1.91
C CYS A 40 1.12 -8.99 0.52
N TYR A 41 2.10 -8.54 -0.28
CA TYR A 41 1.83 -7.86 -1.56
C TYR A 41 0.98 -8.67 -2.56
N PRO A 42 1.24 -9.96 -2.84
CA PRO A 42 0.49 -10.72 -3.85
C PRO A 42 -1.00 -10.84 -3.51
N ALA A 43 -1.31 -11.19 -2.26
CA ALA A 43 -2.70 -11.29 -1.77
C ALA A 43 -3.39 -9.92 -1.72
N THR A 44 -2.65 -8.86 -1.35
CA THR A 44 -3.16 -7.50 -1.34
C THR A 44 -3.54 -7.04 -2.75
N VAL A 45 -2.66 -7.20 -3.74
CA VAL A 45 -2.90 -6.69 -5.09
C VAL A 45 -4.04 -7.42 -5.79
N GLU A 46 -4.16 -8.74 -5.64
CA GLU A 46 -5.32 -9.48 -6.13
C GLU A 46 -6.62 -8.99 -5.46
N THR A 47 -6.65 -8.91 -4.12
CA THR A 47 -7.86 -8.50 -3.38
C THR A 47 -8.27 -7.05 -3.72
N VAL A 48 -7.31 -6.14 -3.90
CA VAL A 48 -7.56 -4.76 -4.33
C VAL A 48 -8.11 -4.70 -5.75
N VAL A 49 -7.63 -5.53 -6.68
CA VAL A 49 -8.12 -5.55 -8.06
C VAL A 49 -9.51 -6.17 -8.14
N ARG A 50 -9.76 -7.30 -7.45
CA ARG A 50 -11.11 -7.87 -7.29
C ARG A 50 -12.07 -6.81 -6.74
N ARG A 51 -11.70 -6.17 -5.63
CA ARG A 51 -12.45 -5.03 -5.04
C ARG A 51 -12.69 -3.90 -6.04
N LYS A 52 -11.71 -3.53 -6.88
CA LYS A 52 -11.88 -2.53 -7.96
C LYS A 52 -12.89 -3.00 -9.04
N ALA A 53 -12.85 -4.25 -9.47
CA ALA A 53 -13.75 -4.81 -10.48
C ALA A 53 -15.20 -4.93 -9.95
N THR A 54 -15.39 -5.55 -8.78
CA THR A 54 -16.70 -5.65 -8.11
C THR A 54 -17.37 -4.29 -7.93
N ASN A 55 -16.62 -3.26 -7.51
CA ASN A 55 -17.15 -1.90 -7.38
C ASN A 55 -17.57 -1.27 -8.73
N ARG A 56 -16.91 -1.62 -9.85
CA ARG A 56 -17.31 -1.16 -11.19
C ARG A 56 -18.61 -1.81 -11.66
N LEU A 57 -18.81 -3.09 -11.35
CA LEU A 57 -20.05 -3.82 -11.69
C LEU A 57 -21.23 -3.29 -10.86
N ILE A 58 -21.10 -3.29 -9.52
CA ILE A 58 -22.21 -2.92 -8.61
C ILE A 58 -22.60 -1.43 -8.73
N PHE A 59 -21.64 -0.52 -8.92
CA PHE A 59 -21.92 0.93 -8.92
C PHE A 59 -21.78 1.62 -10.29
N GLY A 60 -21.38 0.87 -11.32
CA GLY A 60 -21.15 1.38 -12.67
C GLY A 60 -19.99 2.36 -12.80
N ALA A 61 -19.70 2.78 -14.03
CA ALA A 61 -18.72 3.84 -14.30
C ALA A 61 -19.12 5.24 -13.77
N SER A 62 -20.36 5.42 -13.31
CA SER A 62 -20.94 6.72 -12.90
C SER A 62 -20.70 7.07 -11.41
N ALA A 63 -19.66 6.50 -10.79
CA ALA A 63 -19.33 6.71 -9.37
C ALA A 63 -18.96 8.16 -8.96
N ARG A 64 -18.94 9.11 -9.91
CA ARG A 64 -18.59 10.53 -9.66
C ARG A 64 -19.63 11.27 -8.80
N ALA A 65 -20.89 10.82 -8.76
CA ALA A 65 -21.99 11.52 -8.07
C ALA A 65 -22.29 11.09 -6.62
N LYS A 66 -21.85 9.89 -6.19
CA LYS A 66 -22.26 9.31 -4.88
C LYS A 66 -21.12 9.09 -3.87
N LYS A 67 -19.90 9.57 -4.16
CA LYS A 67 -18.65 9.26 -3.42
C LYS A 67 -18.70 9.54 -1.91
N VAL A 68 -19.51 10.49 -1.44
CA VAL A 68 -19.61 10.88 -0.02
C VAL A 68 -20.53 9.96 0.80
N LYS A 69 -21.62 9.42 0.22
CA LYS A 69 -22.53 8.49 0.93
C LYS A 69 -22.10 7.02 0.82
N ALA A 70 -21.37 6.63 -0.23
CA ALA A 70 -20.97 5.24 -0.44
C ALA A 70 -19.95 4.74 0.60
N LEU A 71 -18.92 5.53 0.91
CA LEU A 71 -17.82 5.12 1.81
C LEU A 71 -18.27 4.81 3.24
N LYS A 72 -19.37 5.42 3.72
CA LYS A 72 -19.93 5.09 5.04
C LYS A 72 -20.78 3.81 5.01
N ARG A 73 -21.33 3.44 3.85
CA ARG A 73 -22.25 2.30 3.70
C ARG A 73 -21.54 0.97 3.48
N VAL A 74 -20.42 0.93 2.76
CA VAL A 74 -19.74 -0.35 2.43
C VAL A 74 -19.23 -1.08 3.68
N ALA A 75 -18.86 -0.36 4.74
CA ALA A 75 -18.45 -0.96 6.02
C ALA A 75 -19.63 -1.29 6.97
N GLU A 76 -20.86 -0.96 6.60
CA GLU A 76 -22.09 -1.27 7.35
C GLU A 76 -23.00 -2.27 6.57
N LEU A 77 -22.57 -2.75 5.39
CA LEU A 77 -23.39 -3.52 4.44
C LEU A 77 -22.66 -4.69 3.77
N GLU A 78 -21.77 -5.40 4.47
CA GLU A 78 -21.26 -6.69 3.96
C GLU A 78 -22.43 -7.70 3.77
N ASP A 79 -23.44 -7.65 4.65
CA ASP A 79 -24.71 -8.40 4.54
C ASP A 79 -25.70 -7.87 3.46
N GLN A 80 -25.37 -6.80 2.71
CA GLN A 80 -26.28 -6.23 1.69
C GLN A 80 -25.55 -5.82 0.39
N LEU A 81 -24.41 -6.42 0.09
CA LEU A 81 -23.90 -6.45 -1.27
C LEU A 81 -24.82 -7.35 -2.12
N PRO A 82 -25.24 -6.95 -3.33
CA PRO A 82 -25.97 -7.83 -4.23
C PRO A 82 -25.17 -9.12 -4.48
N GLU A 83 -25.85 -10.27 -4.42
CA GLU A 83 -25.24 -11.54 -4.78
C GLU A 83 -24.81 -11.49 -6.25
N LEU A 84 -23.53 -11.74 -6.50
CA LEU A 84 -22.95 -11.73 -7.83
C LEU A 84 -23.35 -13.03 -8.55
N ASP A 85 -23.85 -12.93 -9.78
CA ASP A 85 -24.03 -14.11 -10.64
C ASP A 85 -22.67 -14.67 -11.11
N GLU A 86 -22.67 -15.89 -11.65
CA GLU A 86 -21.44 -16.56 -12.09
C GLU A 86 -20.72 -15.79 -13.21
N GLY A 87 -21.44 -15.13 -14.12
CA GLY A 87 -20.84 -14.31 -15.18
C GLY A 87 -20.14 -13.06 -14.63
N GLN A 88 -20.70 -12.45 -13.58
CA GLN A 88 -20.04 -11.37 -12.84
C GLN A 88 -18.79 -11.86 -12.10
N LYS A 89 -18.82 -13.06 -11.50
CA LYS A 89 -17.64 -13.70 -10.87
C LYS A 89 -16.55 -13.98 -11.91
N GLU A 90 -16.88 -14.61 -13.03
CA GLU A 90 -15.97 -14.87 -14.15
C GLU A 90 -15.36 -13.58 -14.71
N GLN A 91 -16.14 -12.50 -14.85
CA GLN A 91 -15.59 -11.20 -15.25
C GLN A 91 -14.59 -10.65 -14.21
N ILE A 92 -14.88 -10.75 -12.91
CA ILE A 92 -13.97 -10.30 -11.84
C ILE A 92 -12.68 -11.11 -11.85
N ASP A 93 -12.76 -12.44 -12.01
CA ASP A 93 -11.60 -13.32 -12.17
C ASP A 93 -10.78 -12.97 -13.41
N SER A 94 -11.43 -12.69 -14.53
CA SER A 94 -10.79 -12.29 -15.78
C SER A 94 -10.10 -10.93 -15.67
N GLU A 95 -10.75 -9.91 -15.09
CA GLU A 95 -10.13 -8.59 -14.83
C GLU A 95 -8.97 -8.69 -13.83
N ALA A 96 -9.09 -9.54 -12.80
CA ALA A 96 -8.02 -9.79 -11.83
C ALA A 96 -6.81 -10.48 -12.48
N LYS A 97 -7.02 -11.59 -13.20
CA LYS A 97 -5.98 -12.32 -13.92
C LYS A 97 -5.28 -11.44 -14.96
N ALA A 98 -6.04 -10.67 -15.74
CA ALA A 98 -5.51 -9.74 -16.74
C ALA A 98 -4.77 -8.53 -16.12
N TYR A 99 -5.01 -8.21 -14.84
CA TYR A 99 -4.16 -7.28 -14.10
C TYR A 99 -2.87 -7.97 -13.61
N LEU A 100 -2.98 -9.15 -12.98
CA LEU A 100 -1.82 -9.88 -12.43
C LEU A 100 -0.77 -10.20 -13.51
N THR A 101 -1.20 -10.50 -14.74
CA THR A 101 -0.30 -10.60 -15.90
C THR A 101 0.46 -9.31 -16.18
N LEU A 102 -0.18 -8.14 -16.09
CA LEU A 102 0.49 -6.84 -16.27
C LEU A 102 1.44 -6.50 -15.11
N ASP A 103 1.11 -6.96 -13.90
CA ASP A 103 1.89 -6.73 -12.68
C ASP A 103 3.19 -7.56 -12.69
N LYS A 104 3.08 -8.86 -12.99
CA LYS A 104 4.22 -9.76 -13.26
C LYS A 104 5.06 -9.26 -14.44
N TYR A 105 4.41 -8.83 -15.53
CA TYR A 105 5.09 -8.26 -16.69
C TYR A 105 5.95 -7.03 -16.33
N ARG A 106 5.46 -6.18 -15.42
CA ARG A 106 6.21 -5.02 -14.93
C ARG A 106 7.42 -5.40 -14.08
N TYR A 107 7.24 -6.26 -13.08
CA TYR A 107 8.29 -6.50 -12.08
C TYR A 107 9.32 -7.52 -12.56
N ASP A 108 8.91 -8.50 -13.37
CA ASP A 108 9.75 -9.63 -13.73
C ASP A 108 10.14 -9.59 -15.23
N GLU A 109 9.14 -9.58 -16.11
CA GLU A 109 9.38 -9.89 -17.54
C GLU A 109 10.05 -8.74 -18.30
N LEU A 110 9.57 -7.50 -18.14
CA LEU A 110 10.13 -6.35 -18.86
C LEU A 110 11.54 -5.97 -18.36
N PRO A 111 11.84 -5.98 -17.04
CA PRO A 111 13.21 -5.84 -16.55
C PRO A 111 14.13 -6.96 -17.04
N ALA A 112 13.66 -8.21 -17.13
CA ALA A 112 14.42 -9.31 -17.71
C ALA A 112 14.76 -9.08 -19.19
N ARG A 113 13.77 -8.68 -20.02
CA ARG A 113 14.02 -8.31 -21.44
C ARG A 113 15.00 -7.15 -21.57
N ALA A 114 14.87 -6.12 -20.75
CA ALA A 114 15.78 -4.98 -20.73
C ALA A 114 17.22 -5.38 -20.30
N LYS A 115 17.35 -6.36 -19.40
CA LYS A 115 18.64 -6.98 -19.05
C LYS A 115 19.21 -7.82 -20.19
N GLU A 116 18.37 -8.58 -20.88
CA GLU A 116 18.74 -9.44 -22.02
C GLU A 116 19.25 -8.63 -23.22
N ARG A 117 18.54 -7.55 -23.62
CA ARG A 117 19.01 -6.61 -24.68
C ARG A 117 20.38 -6.03 -24.34
N ALA A 118 20.59 -5.62 -23.09
CA ALA A 118 21.87 -5.07 -22.66
C ALA A 118 23.04 -6.07 -22.82
N ALA A 119 22.76 -7.38 -22.68
CA ALA A 119 23.75 -8.44 -22.86
C ALA A 119 23.93 -8.86 -24.33
N LYS A 120 22.88 -8.81 -25.17
CA LYS A 120 22.91 -9.22 -26.58
C LYS A 120 23.30 -8.12 -27.56
N GLU A 121 22.90 -6.88 -27.28
CA GLU A 121 22.95 -5.74 -28.20
C GLU A 121 23.81 -4.58 -27.64
N GLY A 122 24.47 -4.77 -26.49
CA GLY A 122 25.30 -3.77 -25.82
C GLY A 122 24.54 -2.54 -25.30
N SER A 123 23.21 -2.48 -25.46
CA SER A 123 22.37 -1.35 -25.06
C SER A 123 21.10 -1.82 -24.37
N ARG A 124 20.66 -1.09 -23.34
CA ARG A 124 19.36 -1.31 -22.69
C ARG A 124 18.39 -0.30 -23.27
N TYR A 125 17.21 -0.74 -23.71
CA TYR A 125 16.14 0.12 -24.19
C TYR A 125 14.78 -0.60 -24.08
N LEU A 126 13.67 0.13 -24.25
CA LEU A 126 12.31 -0.42 -24.30
C LEU A 126 11.72 -0.28 -25.71
N GLU A 127 10.85 -1.21 -26.10
CA GLU A 127 10.06 -1.09 -27.33
C GLU A 127 8.81 -0.21 -27.13
N LYS A 128 8.21 0.26 -28.22
CA LYS A 128 6.97 1.08 -28.18
C LYS A 128 5.82 0.36 -27.48
N ASP A 129 5.54 -0.88 -27.86
CA ASP A 129 4.44 -1.66 -27.29
C ASP A 129 4.69 -2.01 -25.82
N GLU A 130 5.96 -2.12 -25.41
CA GLU A 130 6.31 -2.32 -24.01
C GLU A 130 6.08 -1.06 -23.18
N VAL A 131 6.40 0.13 -23.72
CA VAL A 131 6.08 1.43 -23.11
C VAL A 131 4.58 1.70 -23.10
N VAL A 132 3.82 1.17 -24.06
CA VAL A 132 2.35 1.16 -24.03
C VAL A 132 1.84 0.26 -22.89
N GLN A 133 2.29 -1.00 -22.82
CA GLN A 133 1.81 -2.00 -21.86
C GLN A 133 2.11 -1.60 -20.41
N ILE A 134 3.28 -1.02 -20.14
CA ILE A 134 3.64 -0.52 -18.80
C ILE A 134 2.84 0.74 -18.39
N VAL A 135 2.40 1.56 -19.35
CA VAL A 135 1.46 2.67 -19.12
C VAL A 135 0.03 2.15 -18.88
N GLU A 136 -0.39 1.08 -19.56
CA GLU A 136 -1.66 0.42 -19.29
C GLU A 136 -1.70 -0.24 -17.90
N TRP A 137 -0.59 -0.85 -17.43
CA TRP A 137 -0.42 -1.26 -16.03
C TRP A 137 -0.63 -0.07 -15.08
N LYS A 138 0.10 1.04 -15.30
CA LYS A 138 0.05 2.24 -14.44
C LYS A 138 -1.36 2.81 -14.32
N LEU A 139 -2.11 2.80 -15.43
CA LEU A 139 -3.48 3.30 -15.50
C LEU A 139 -4.49 2.41 -14.75
N LYS A 140 -4.22 1.12 -14.55
CA LYS A 140 -5.01 0.22 -13.69
C LYS A 140 -4.57 0.26 -12.22
N HIS A 141 -3.27 0.45 -11.98
CA HIS A 141 -2.68 0.49 -10.64
C HIS A 141 -3.10 1.76 -9.88
N GLY A 142 -2.74 2.94 -10.39
CA GLY A 142 -3.01 4.25 -9.77
C GLY A 142 -4.21 4.99 -10.36
N VAL A 143 -4.15 6.33 -10.39
CA VAL A 143 -5.23 7.18 -10.93
C VAL A 143 -5.36 7.03 -12.45
N PHE A 144 -6.53 6.56 -12.91
CA PHE A 144 -6.87 6.40 -14.32
C PHE A 144 -6.94 7.75 -15.06
N ARG A 145 -6.05 7.94 -16.05
CA ARG A 145 -5.93 9.15 -16.90
C ARG A 145 -5.82 8.76 -18.39
N PRO A 146 -6.92 8.31 -19.04
CA PRO A 146 -6.87 7.59 -20.33
C PRO A 146 -6.25 8.39 -21.49
N ALA A 147 -6.37 9.73 -21.48
CA ALA A 147 -5.78 10.60 -22.50
C ALA A 147 -4.25 10.48 -22.63
N LEU A 148 -3.55 10.01 -21.59
CA LEU A 148 -2.10 9.75 -21.65
C LEU A 148 -1.76 8.64 -22.66
N LEU A 149 -2.59 7.59 -22.73
CA LEU A 149 -2.32 6.40 -23.53
C LEU A 149 -2.32 6.70 -25.04
N GLY A 150 -3.23 7.55 -25.50
CA GLY A 150 -3.27 8.01 -26.89
C GLY A 150 -2.03 8.82 -27.30
N MET A 151 -1.53 9.68 -26.39
CA MET A 151 -0.29 10.42 -26.63
C MET A 151 0.95 9.50 -26.67
N VAL A 152 1.00 8.48 -25.78
CA VAL A 152 2.09 7.49 -25.78
C VAL A 152 2.10 6.67 -27.07
N LYS A 153 0.93 6.15 -27.50
CA LYS A 153 0.76 5.39 -28.76
C LYS A 153 1.14 6.21 -30.01
N GLY A 154 1.05 7.54 -29.94
CA GLY A 154 1.46 8.47 -31.01
C GLY A 154 2.96 8.75 -31.15
N ASN A 155 3.83 8.18 -30.31
CA ASN A 155 5.29 8.28 -30.49
C ASN A 155 5.79 7.34 -31.59
N GLN A 156 6.93 7.69 -32.19
CA GLN A 156 7.64 6.84 -33.14
C GLN A 156 8.54 5.85 -32.41
N ASP A 157 8.62 4.62 -32.92
CA ASP A 157 9.36 3.51 -32.33
C ASP A 157 10.87 3.82 -32.17
N LYS A 158 11.47 4.45 -33.18
CA LYS A 158 12.84 4.95 -33.13
C LYS A 158 13.05 5.99 -32.01
N SER A 159 12.05 6.84 -31.74
CA SER A 159 12.10 7.82 -30.65
C SER A 159 12.01 7.14 -29.28
N ILE A 160 11.13 6.14 -29.12
CA ILE A 160 11.00 5.36 -27.88
C ILE A 160 12.31 4.64 -27.56
N ARG A 161 12.87 3.88 -28.52
CA ARG A 161 14.14 3.18 -28.33
C ARG A 161 15.27 4.14 -27.99
N LYS A 162 15.44 5.23 -28.75
CA LYS A 162 16.52 6.20 -28.52
C LYS A 162 16.39 6.86 -27.15
N ALA A 163 15.23 7.43 -26.81
CA ALA A 163 15.06 8.17 -25.57
C ALA A 163 15.18 7.27 -24.32
N THR A 164 14.75 6.00 -24.40
CA THR A 164 14.98 5.04 -23.30
C THR A 164 16.43 4.59 -23.21
N SER A 165 17.10 4.34 -24.34
CA SER A 165 18.54 4.02 -24.40
C SER A 165 19.41 5.14 -23.84
N ASP A 166 19.22 6.38 -24.31
CA ASP A 166 19.95 7.56 -23.83
C ASP A 166 19.78 7.72 -22.30
N ALA A 167 18.54 7.56 -21.81
CA ALA A 167 18.20 7.74 -20.41
C ALA A 167 18.80 6.66 -19.51
N PHE A 168 18.78 5.38 -19.92
CA PHE A 168 19.41 4.30 -19.14
C PHE A 168 20.94 4.38 -19.17
N ALA A 169 21.53 4.71 -20.32
CA ALA A 169 22.98 4.94 -20.44
C ALA A 169 23.45 6.08 -19.53
N ALA A 170 22.70 7.18 -19.45
CA ALA A 170 23.00 8.30 -18.56
C ALA A 170 23.03 7.92 -17.06
N ILE A 171 22.27 6.90 -16.62
CA ILE A 171 22.36 6.38 -15.24
C ILE A 171 23.65 5.59 -15.04
N SER A 172 23.97 4.69 -15.97
CA SER A 172 25.20 3.89 -15.92
C SER A 172 26.46 4.78 -15.93
N SER A 173 26.50 5.81 -16.77
CA SER A 173 27.60 6.78 -16.81
C SER A 173 27.67 7.67 -15.58
N ALA A 174 26.52 7.97 -14.94
CA ALA A 174 26.48 8.72 -13.68
C ALA A 174 27.00 7.94 -12.47
N ALA A 175 27.18 6.62 -12.59
CA ALA A 175 27.77 5.74 -11.58
C ALA A 175 29.29 5.53 -11.74
N GLY A 176 29.95 6.32 -12.60
CA GLY A 176 31.40 6.29 -12.79
C GLY A 176 32.17 6.92 -11.63
N SER A 177 33.21 6.23 -11.17
CA SER A 177 34.10 6.55 -10.03
C SER A 177 33.40 6.63 -8.65
N PRO A 178 33.66 5.67 -7.73
CA PRO A 178 33.29 5.87 -6.33
C PRO A 178 34.12 7.00 -5.72
N GLY A 179 33.47 8.07 -5.27
CA GLY A 179 34.08 9.02 -4.36
C GLY A 179 34.31 8.40 -2.96
N PRO A 180 35.07 9.07 -2.08
CA PRO A 180 35.29 8.60 -0.71
C PRO A 180 34.02 8.64 0.17
N GLU A 181 32.94 9.26 -0.30
CA GLU A 181 31.64 9.31 0.37
C GLU A 181 30.81 8.05 0.07
N PHE A 182 30.66 7.18 1.08
CA PHE A 182 29.81 6.00 1.01
C PHE A 182 28.32 6.40 0.84
N GLY A 183 27.67 5.87 -0.21
CA GLY A 183 26.21 5.78 -0.30
C GLY A 183 25.46 6.91 -1.02
N THR A 184 26.11 8.00 -1.44
CA THR A 184 25.40 9.15 -2.06
C THR A 184 24.97 8.87 -3.51
N PHE A 185 23.81 8.23 -3.70
CA PHE A 185 23.26 7.93 -5.03
C PHE A 185 22.81 9.20 -5.78
N LYS A 186 23.45 9.48 -6.91
CA LYS A 186 23.23 10.69 -7.72
C LYS A 186 21.86 10.70 -8.41
N TYR A 187 21.04 11.69 -8.05
CA TYR A 187 19.71 11.92 -8.63
C TYR A 187 19.72 11.94 -10.18
N PRO A 188 18.89 11.13 -10.87
CA PRO A 188 19.00 10.85 -12.31
C PRO A 188 18.36 11.93 -13.20
N GLN A 189 18.75 13.19 -13.00
CA GLN A 189 18.10 14.35 -13.65
C GLN A 189 18.16 14.30 -15.19
N ALA A 190 19.32 13.96 -15.77
CA ALA A 190 19.48 13.91 -17.23
C ALA A 190 18.57 12.85 -17.86
N SER A 191 18.47 11.66 -17.25
CA SER A 191 17.63 10.56 -17.69
C SER A 191 16.14 10.88 -17.59
N LEU A 192 15.73 11.54 -16.51
CA LEU A 192 14.36 12.02 -16.32
C LEU A 192 13.98 13.07 -17.36
N ASP A 193 14.82 14.10 -17.52
CA ASP A 193 14.63 15.18 -18.49
C ASP A 193 14.59 14.66 -19.93
N GLY A 194 15.47 13.73 -20.29
CA GLY A 194 15.51 13.12 -21.62
C GLY A 194 14.21 12.41 -21.99
N LEU A 195 13.63 11.64 -21.07
CA LEU A 195 12.34 10.99 -21.28
C LEU A 195 11.17 11.99 -21.34
N VAL A 196 11.14 12.98 -20.45
CA VAL A 196 10.04 13.97 -20.38
C VAL A 196 10.05 14.93 -21.56
N LYS A 197 11.23 15.30 -22.08
CA LYS A 197 11.38 16.19 -23.24
C LYS A 197 11.28 15.43 -24.57
N GLY A 198 11.72 14.17 -24.60
CA GLY A 198 11.81 13.37 -25.83
C GLY A 198 10.52 12.66 -26.24
N LEU A 199 9.56 12.41 -25.33
CA LEU A 199 8.42 11.51 -25.58
C LEU A 199 7.06 12.12 -25.18
N ARG A 200 6.12 12.15 -26.12
CA ARG A 200 4.76 12.68 -25.90
C ARG A 200 3.98 11.81 -24.92
N GLY A 201 3.30 12.46 -23.98
CA GLY A 201 2.52 11.79 -22.92
C GLY A 201 3.33 11.34 -21.70
N ILE A 202 4.66 11.54 -21.68
CA ILE A 202 5.54 11.12 -20.59
C ILE A 202 5.86 12.32 -19.68
N GLY A 203 5.11 12.43 -18.57
CA GLY A 203 5.48 13.32 -17.45
C GLY A 203 6.46 12.62 -16.48
N VAL A 204 6.94 13.35 -15.47
CA VAL A 204 7.91 12.87 -14.44
C VAL A 204 7.52 11.52 -13.85
N ALA A 205 6.24 11.34 -13.48
CA ALA A 205 5.75 10.08 -12.93
C ALA A 205 5.67 8.92 -13.94
N THR A 206 5.76 9.17 -15.26
CA THR A 206 5.86 8.12 -16.28
C THR A 206 7.31 7.88 -16.65
N ALA A 207 8.14 8.92 -16.71
CA ALA A 207 9.58 8.78 -16.90
C ALA A 207 10.22 7.92 -15.80
N SER A 208 9.95 8.22 -14.52
CA SER A 208 10.42 7.41 -13.37
C SER A 208 9.96 5.94 -13.41
N LEU A 209 8.79 5.64 -13.98
CA LEU A 209 8.34 4.25 -14.19
C LEU A 209 9.16 3.51 -15.26
N LEU A 210 9.57 4.20 -16.33
CA LEU A 210 10.46 3.60 -17.33
C LEU A 210 11.87 3.44 -16.77
N LEU A 211 12.35 4.41 -15.97
CA LEU A 211 13.65 4.33 -15.30
C LEU A 211 13.71 3.19 -14.28
N SER A 212 12.67 2.95 -13.47
CA SER A 212 12.68 1.86 -12.49
C SER A 212 12.83 0.50 -13.18
N VAL A 213 11.95 0.20 -14.16
CA VAL A 213 12.01 -0.99 -15.02
C VAL A 213 13.38 -1.14 -15.70
N GLY A 214 13.95 -0.03 -16.19
CA GLY A 214 15.27 -0.02 -16.81
C GLY A 214 16.44 -0.25 -15.85
N THR A 215 16.23 -0.22 -14.54
CA THR A 215 17.33 -0.21 -13.55
C THR A 215 17.23 -1.26 -12.43
N THR A 216 16.14 -2.01 -12.29
CA THR A 216 15.93 -3.12 -11.31
C THR A 216 17.07 -4.15 -11.23
N SER A 217 17.94 -4.23 -12.23
CA SER A 217 19.12 -5.13 -12.25
C SER A 217 20.43 -4.41 -12.63
N THR A 218 20.69 -3.23 -12.07
CA THR A 218 21.96 -2.49 -12.25
C THR A 218 22.95 -2.60 -11.07
N GLY A 219 22.53 -3.28 -10.00
CA GLY A 219 23.26 -3.48 -8.76
C GLY A 219 22.57 -2.79 -7.56
N PRO A 220 22.93 -3.13 -6.31
CA PRO A 220 22.35 -2.50 -5.12
C PRO A 220 22.46 -0.96 -5.18
N GLY A 221 21.39 -0.27 -4.79
CA GLY A 221 21.33 1.20 -4.77
C GLY A 221 21.21 1.91 -6.12
N ARG A 222 21.38 1.20 -7.25
CA ARG A 222 21.40 1.80 -8.60
C ARG A 222 20.04 1.76 -9.33
N ASP A 223 19.06 1.09 -8.72
CA ASP A 223 17.67 1.04 -9.15
C ASP A 223 16.88 2.30 -8.77
N VAL A 224 16.15 2.85 -9.73
CA VAL A 224 15.43 4.13 -9.61
C VAL A 224 14.02 3.91 -9.04
N PRO A 225 13.55 4.72 -8.08
CA PRO A 225 12.17 4.64 -7.60
C PRO A 225 11.16 5.16 -8.63
N PHE A 226 10.07 4.42 -8.80
CA PHE A 226 8.90 4.92 -9.51
C PHE A 226 8.13 5.92 -8.64
N TYR A 227 7.75 7.05 -9.22
CA TYR A 227 6.85 8.01 -8.56
C TYR A 227 5.39 7.51 -8.63
N SER A 228 5.05 6.61 -7.71
CA SER A 228 3.68 6.24 -7.38
C SER A 228 3.04 7.26 -6.42
N ASP A 229 1.71 7.33 -6.39
CA ASP A 229 0.98 8.11 -5.37
C ASP A 229 1.29 7.57 -3.96
N ASP A 230 1.24 6.24 -3.80
CA ASP A 230 1.26 5.57 -2.49
C ASP A 230 2.65 5.64 -1.83
N THR A 231 3.74 5.49 -2.59
CA THR A 231 5.11 5.64 -2.09
C THR A 231 5.39 7.08 -1.65
N TYR A 232 4.88 8.07 -2.40
CA TYR A 232 5.04 9.48 -2.04
C TYR A 232 4.21 9.85 -0.81
N LEU A 233 2.98 9.35 -0.71
CA LEU A 233 2.13 9.54 0.47
C LEU A 233 2.76 8.91 1.72
N TRP A 234 3.32 7.70 1.61
CA TRP A 234 4.01 7.04 2.72
C TRP A 234 5.30 7.76 3.13
N LEU A 235 6.23 7.98 2.19
CA LEU A 235 7.59 8.43 2.51
C LEU A 235 7.73 9.95 2.69
N CYS A 236 7.07 10.74 1.85
CA CYS A 236 7.23 12.20 1.82
C CYS A 236 6.15 12.90 2.66
N VAL A 237 4.89 12.46 2.56
CA VAL A 237 3.75 13.03 3.31
C VAL A 237 3.60 12.41 4.70
N LYS A 238 4.29 11.30 4.97
CA LYS A 238 4.18 10.52 6.23
C LYS A 238 2.73 10.09 6.52
N GLN A 239 1.99 9.72 5.47
CA GLN A 239 0.62 9.21 5.53
C GLN A 239 0.63 7.68 5.46
N PHE A 240 0.44 7.04 6.60
CA PHE A 240 0.31 5.58 6.79
C PHE A 240 -0.79 5.29 7.82
N PRO A 241 -1.23 4.03 7.98
CA PRO A 241 -2.14 3.66 9.06
C PRO A 241 -1.49 3.89 10.43
N ASN A 242 -2.13 4.64 11.34
CA ASN A 242 -1.68 4.71 12.73
C ASN A 242 -2.00 3.38 13.45
N THR A 243 -1.11 2.96 14.33
CA THR A 243 -1.41 1.89 15.29
C THR A 243 -2.39 2.38 16.36
N GLU A 244 -3.16 1.47 16.97
CA GLU A 244 -4.06 1.86 18.06
C GLU A 244 -3.28 2.49 19.23
N ALA A 245 -2.09 1.96 19.56
CA ALA A 245 -1.20 2.53 20.58
C ALA A 245 -0.75 3.98 20.26
N GLN A 246 -0.39 4.28 19.00
CA GLN A 246 -0.04 5.64 18.58
C GLN A 246 -1.24 6.58 18.68
N ALA A 247 -2.45 6.10 18.32
CA ALA A 247 -3.68 6.88 18.41
C ALA A 247 -4.09 7.25 19.85
N VAL A 248 -3.69 6.48 20.87
CA VAL A 248 -3.82 6.90 22.28
C VAL A 248 -2.78 7.98 22.60
N SER A 249 -1.50 7.74 22.29
CA SER A 249 -0.40 8.63 22.67
C SER A 249 -0.44 10.04 22.05
N ASP A 250 -1.17 10.22 20.94
CA ASP A 250 -1.39 11.54 20.35
C ASP A 250 -2.62 12.24 20.95
N ALA A 251 -3.63 11.49 21.42
CA ALA A 251 -4.77 12.06 22.14
C ALA A 251 -4.34 12.63 23.52
N ASP A 252 -3.45 11.91 24.22
CA ASP A 252 -2.89 12.35 25.51
C ASP A 252 -2.08 13.65 25.41
N LYS A 253 -1.51 13.96 24.22
CA LYS A 253 -0.72 15.18 23.99
C LYS A 253 -1.57 16.42 23.68
N GLU A 254 -2.78 16.26 23.14
CA GLU A 254 -3.67 17.39 22.78
C GLU A 254 -4.61 17.80 23.93
N GLY A 255 -4.60 17.10 25.07
CA GLY A 255 -5.31 17.52 26.30
C GLY A 255 -6.85 17.57 26.20
N MET A 256 -7.43 16.95 25.17
CA MET A 256 -8.82 17.12 24.77
C MET A 256 -9.72 16.02 25.34
N HIS A 257 -10.17 16.17 26.60
CA HIS A 257 -10.88 15.14 27.36
C HIS A 257 -12.23 14.65 26.78
N ASP A 258 -12.88 15.40 25.87
CA ASP A 258 -14.22 15.08 25.32
C ASP A 258 -14.21 14.78 23.80
N ALA A 259 -13.28 13.93 23.34
CA ALA A 259 -13.26 13.43 21.96
C ALA A 259 -13.93 12.03 21.84
N PRO A 260 -14.94 11.83 20.97
CA PRO A 260 -15.55 10.51 20.79
C PRO A 260 -14.57 9.52 20.15
N LYS A 261 -14.53 8.28 20.66
CA LYS A 261 -13.58 7.21 20.33
C LYS A 261 -13.26 7.10 18.82
N ARG A 262 -12.12 7.68 18.42
CA ARG A 262 -11.63 7.76 17.03
C ARG A 262 -10.86 6.49 16.61
N ALA A 263 -11.58 5.38 16.44
CA ALA A 263 -11.02 4.17 15.84
C ALA A 263 -10.46 4.47 14.43
N SER A 264 -9.17 4.15 14.21
CA SER A 264 -8.43 4.24 12.94
C SER A 264 -8.88 5.35 11.96
N VAL A 265 -8.56 6.61 12.25
CA VAL A 265 -8.94 7.74 11.37
C VAL A 265 -8.15 7.72 10.06
N ARG A 266 -8.67 6.97 9.08
CA ARG A 266 -8.38 7.22 7.66
C ARG A 266 -8.81 8.66 7.37
N ARG A 267 -7.88 9.56 7.03
CA ARG A 267 -8.22 10.92 6.57
C ARG A 267 -9.22 10.82 5.41
N ARG A 268 -10.16 11.76 5.31
CA ARG A 268 -11.21 11.65 4.28
C ARG A 268 -10.56 11.86 2.91
N ALA A 269 -11.14 11.30 1.86
CA ALA A 269 -10.65 11.45 0.48
C ALA A 269 -10.78 12.88 -0.10
N SER A 270 -11.13 13.87 0.73
CA SER A 270 -11.05 15.31 0.50
C SER A 270 -9.76 15.95 1.06
N ASP A 271 -9.12 15.29 2.03
CA ASP A 271 -8.06 15.83 2.88
C ASP A 271 -6.67 15.25 2.49
N GLU A 272 -6.63 14.49 1.39
CA GLU A 272 -5.44 13.90 0.80
C GLU A 272 -4.69 14.92 -0.06
N PRO A 273 -3.37 15.14 0.13
CA PRO A 273 -2.64 16.16 -0.61
C PRO A 273 -2.67 15.92 -2.12
N LYS A 274 -3.05 16.96 -2.87
CA LYS A 274 -3.04 16.95 -4.34
C LYS A 274 -1.60 16.98 -4.85
N LEU A 275 -1.04 15.79 -5.13
CA LEU A 275 0.26 15.62 -5.79
C LEU A 275 0.29 16.40 -7.12
N LYS A 276 1.40 17.10 -7.38
CA LYS A 276 1.59 17.91 -8.61
C LYS A 276 2.33 17.13 -9.71
N TYR A 277 2.97 16.01 -9.36
CA TYR A 277 3.82 15.16 -10.23
C TYR A 277 4.98 15.91 -10.88
N ASN A 278 5.65 16.79 -10.13
CA ASN A 278 6.76 17.62 -10.62
C ASN A 278 8.14 17.09 -10.17
N ALA A 279 9.22 17.66 -10.72
CA ALA A 279 10.59 17.22 -10.46
C ALA A 279 11.10 17.52 -9.02
N SER A 280 10.52 18.50 -8.31
CA SER A 280 10.85 18.77 -6.90
C SER A 280 10.23 17.73 -5.96
N GLU A 281 8.98 17.34 -6.20
CA GLU A 281 8.34 16.24 -5.46
C GLU A 281 9.05 14.90 -5.75
N TYR A 282 9.46 14.68 -7.00
CA TYR A 282 10.22 13.48 -7.36
C TYR A 282 11.64 13.46 -6.75
N ARG A 283 12.29 14.61 -6.59
CA ARG A 283 13.55 14.71 -5.83
C ARG A 283 13.34 14.37 -4.35
N GLN A 284 12.30 14.92 -3.72
CA GLN A 284 11.94 14.54 -2.33
C GLN A 284 11.70 13.03 -2.18
N LEU A 285 11.07 12.39 -3.18
CA LEU A 285 10.90 10.94 -3.20
C LEU A 285 12.23 10.18 -3.36
N TRP A 286 13.11 10.64 -4.26
CA TRP A 286 14.45 10.07 -4.42
C TRP A 286 15.25 10.11 -3.12
N ASP A 287 15.26 11.27 -2.46
CA ASP A 287 16.01 11.48 -1.22
C ASP A 287 15.43 10.59 -0.09
N ALA A 288 14.11 10.58 0.10
CA ALA A 288 13.43 9.78 1.14
C ALA A 288 13.48 8.25 0.90
N VAL A 289 13.54 7.79 -0.35
CA VAL A 289 13.76 6.37 -0.67
C VAL A 289 15.18 5.95 -0.30
N ASN A 290 16.20 6.76 -0.65
CA ASN A 290 17.58 6.44 -0.34
C ASN A 290 17.88 6.52 1.17
N GLU A 291 17.23 7.44 1.89
CA GLU A 291 17.23 7.49 3.37
C GLU A 291 16.70 6.17 3.97
N LEU A 292 15.52 5.71 3.52
CA LEU A 292 14.91 4.47 4.01
C LEU A 292 15.77 3.23 3.75
N ARG A 293 16.35 3.12 2.55
CA ARG A 293 17.27 2.02 2.18
C ARG A 293 18.51 2.02 3.07
N SER A 294 19.18 3.17 3.18
CA SER A 294 20.40 3.32 3.99
C SER A 294 20.17 2.98 5.47
N ARG A 295 18.97 3.24 5.99
CA ARG A 295 18.58 2.88 7.35
C ARG A 295 18.30 1.38 7.51
N LEU A 296 17.60 0.75 6.56
CA LEU A 296 17.19 -0.66 6.66
C LEU A 296 18.28 -1.66 6.26
N ASP A 297 19.13 -1.31 5.29
CA ASP A 297 20.32 -2.06 4.85
C ASP A 297 21.60 -1.64 5.62
N GLY A 298 21.44 -0.96 6.77
CA GLY A 298 22.55 -0.48 7.59
C GLY A 298 23.42 -1.60 8.17
N PRO A 299 24.67 -1.31 8.62
CA PRO A 299 25.72 -2.31 8.85
C PRO A 299 25.36 -3.46 9.80
N SER A 300 24.43 -3.25 10.74
CA SER A 300 23.94 -4.29 11.65
C SER A 300 23.14 -5.40 10.97
N SER A 301 22.60 -5.20 9.75
CA SER A 301 21.88 -6.25 9.01
C SER A 301 22.80 -7.25 8.31
N ALA A 302 24.06 -6.87 8.04
CA ALA A 302 25.02 -7.74 7.34
C ALA A 302 25.56 -8.90 8.21
N ALA A 303 25.28 -8.88 9.52
CA ALA A 303 25.79 -9.87 10.48
C ALA A 303 24.88 -11.10 10.66
N LYS A 304 23.66 -11.13 10.07
CA LYS A 304 22.71 -12.24 10.19
C LYS A 304 21.88 -12.45 8.90
N THR A 305 21.98 -13.67 8.37
CA THR A 305 21.35 -14.23 7.15
C THR A 305 21.63 -13.50 5.82
N ASP A 306 21.51 -14.25 4.72
CA ASP A 306 21.76 -13.85 3.32
C ASP A 306 20.70 -12.87 2.76
N ASN A 307 20.28 -11.90 3.56
CA ASN A 307 19.20 -10.98 3.24
C ASN A 307 19.61 -10.05 2.10
N LEU A 308 18.92 -10.18 0.96
CA LEU A 308 19.09 -9.31 -0.20
C LEU A 308 18.85 -7.84 0.20
N ALA A 309 19.67 -6.92 -0.33
CA ALA A 309 19.50 -5.48 -0.13
C ALA A 309 18.15 -5.00 -0.69
N ILE A 310 17.49 -4.08 0.04
CA ILE A 310 16.12 -3.65 -0.29
C ILE A 310 16.12 -2.86 -1.59
N SER A 311 15.22 -3.22 -2.52
CA SER A 311 15.05 -2.49 -3.77
C SER A 311 13.97 -1.39 -3.66
N CYS A 312 14.05 -0.43 -4.57
CA CYS A 312 12.99 0.55 -4.81
C CYS A 312 11.66 -0.12 -5.21
N THR A 313 11.69 -1.32 -5.78
CA THR A 313 10.50 -2.13 -6.08
C THR A 313 9.84 -2.66 -4.80
N ASP A 314 10.63 -3.08 -3.80
CA ASP A 314 10.10 -3.59 -2.54
C ASP A 314 9.48 -2.48 -1.70
N ILE A 315 10.12 -1.31 -1.68
CA ILE A 315 9.61 -0.10 -1.02
C ILE A 315 8.27 0.34 -1.64
N GLU A 316 8.12 0.22 -2.96
CA GLU A 316 6.85 0.48 -3.65
C GLU A 316 5.76 -0.56 -3.29
N LYS A 317 6.11 -1.86 -3.28
CA LYS A 317 5.19 -2.94 -2.89
C LYS A 317 4.71 -2.76 -1.46
N VAL A 318 5.60 -2.44 -0.51
CA VAL A 318 5.25 -2.14 0.88
C VAL A 318 4.36 -0.89 0.98
N ALA A 319 4.62 0.17 0.21
CA ALA A 319 3.77 1.36 0.18
C ALA A 319 2.33 1.04 -0.27
N PHE A 320 2.17 0.21 -1.31
CA PHE A 320 0.87 -0.26 -1.79
C PHE A 320 0.16 -1.14 -0.75
N VAL A 321 0.89 -1.98 -0.01
CA VAL A 321 0.31 -2.77 1.09
C VAL A 321 -0.16 -1.87 2.24
N LEU A 322 0.62 -0.87 2.64
CA LEU A 322 0.21 0.10 3.65
C LEU A 322 -1.01 0.93 3.22
N ARG A 323 -1.10 1.28 1.93
CA ARG A 323 -2.28 1.93 1.33
C ARG A 323 -3.55 1.09 1.44
N HIS A 324 -3.41 -0.22 1.43
CA HIS A 324 -4.49 -1.20 1.37
C HIS A 324 -4.43 -2.21 2.51
N ILE A 325 -3.93 -1.78 3.68
CA ILE A 325 -3.72 -2.63 4.86
C ILE A 325 -5.01 -3.34 5.28
N ASP A 326 -6.16 -2.71 5.02
CA ASP A 326 -7.51 -3.18 5.33
C ASP A 326 -7.93 -4.46 4.60
N VAL A 327 -7.32 -4.75 3.47
CA VAL A 327 -7.55 -5.98 2.67
C VAL A 327 -6.28 -6.79 2.45
N SER A 328 -5.16 -6.40 3.08
CA SER A 328 -3.85 -7.01 2.89
C SER A 328 -3.68 -8.40 3.51
N GLY A 329 -4.55 -8.76 4.46
CA GLY A 329 -4.36 -9.93 5.32
C GLY A 329 -3.44 -9.70 6.53
N TYR A 330 -2.55 -8.69 6.50
CA TYR A 330 -1.54 -8.42 7.54
C TYR A 330 -2.12 -8.46 8.96
N ALA A 331 -3.16 -7.67 9.23
CA ALA A 331 -3.80 -7.61 10.55
C ALA A 331 -4.46 -8.93 11.00
N LYS A 332 -4.92 -9.77 10.05
CA LYS A 332 -5.53 -11.07 10.35
C LYS A 332 -4.47 -12.11 10.77
N GLY A 333 -3.26 -12.03 10.23
CA GLY A 333 -2.15 -12.91 10.62
C GLY A 333 -1.74 -12.77 12.10
N TYR A 334 -1.67 -11.53 12.60
CA TYR A 334 -1.25 -11.25 13.98
C TYR A 334 -2.38 -11.43 15.00
N ALA A 335 -3.61 -11.00 14.70
CA ALA A 335 -4.77 -11.14 15.61
C ALA A 335 -5.15 -12.61 15.92
N SER A 336 -4.62 -13.57 15.16
CA SER A 336 -4.73 -15.00 15.43
C SER A 336 -3.74 -15.52 16.47
N GLN A 337 -2.63 -14.82 16.75
CA GLN A 337 -1.60 -15.30 17.67
C GLN A 337 -1.94 -14.95 19.13
N ASP A 338 -2.39 -13.73 19.41
CA ASP A 338 -2.77 -13.28 20.77
C ASP A 338 -3.87 -14.14 21.42
N ARG A 339 -4.73 -14.78 20.60
CA ARG A 339 -5.81 -15.64 21.10
C ARG A 339 -5.36 -17.01 21.61
N GLN A 340 -4.12 -17.43 21.34
CA GLN A 340 -3.54 -18.64 21.91
C GLN A 340 -2.73 -18.36 23.19
N ALA A 341 -2.36 -17.10 23.45
CA ALA A 341 -1.67 -16.67 24.66
C ALA A 341 -2.63 -16.38 25.83
N LYS A 342 -3.51 -17.34 26.17
CA LYS A 342 -4.34 -17.26 27.38
C LYS A 342 -4.03 -18.45 28.30
N PRO A 343 -3.47 -18.23 29.50
CA PRO A 343 -3.16 -19.33 30.42
C PRO A 343 -4.45 -19.98 30.91
N THR A 344 -4.56 -21.29 30.73
CA THR A 344 -5.54 -22.13 31.43
C THR A 344 -5.02 -22.40 32.82
N ASP A 345 -5.40 -21.56 33.79
CA ASP A 345 -5.23 -21.86 35.21
C ASP A 345 -6.57 -22.30 35.82
N GLY A 346 -6.52 -23.31 36.69
CA GLY A 346 -7.68 -24.05 37.19
C GLY A 346 -7.73 -24.08 38.72
N GLY A 347 -8.24 -23.01 39.32
CA GLY A 347 -8.40 -22.89 40.79
C GLY A 347 -9.86 -22.93 41.23
N THR A 348 -10.30 -24.04 41.85
CA THR A 348 -11.69 -24.21 42.34
C THR A 348 -11.80 -24.02 43.85
N VAL A 349 -12.52 -22.98 44.32
CA VAL A 349 -13.13 -22.91 45.66
C VAL A 349 -14.43 -22.08 45.60
N GLY A 350 -15.48 -22.47 46.36
CA GLY A 350 -16.66 -21.62 46.62
C GLY A 350 -16.40 -20.59 47.74
N THR A 351 -17.34 -19.81 48.30
CA THR A 351 -18.80 -19.60 48.12
C THR A 351 -19.16 -18.29 48.88
N THR A 352 -20.37 -17.69 48.98
CA THR A 352 -21.78 -18.12 48.81
C THR A 352 -22.71 -16.91 48.59
N ALA A 353 -23.83 -17.08 47.88
CA ALA A 353 -25.04 -16.23 47.92
C ALA A 353 -24.89 -14.75 47.44
N THR A 354 -25.94 -13.93 47.20
CA THR A 354 -27.40 -14.14 47.33
C THR A 354 -28.17 -13.56 46.13
N LYS A 355 -29.24 -14.22 45.70
CA LYS A 355 -30.16 -13.80 44.62
C LYS A 355 -31.29 -12.92 45.15
N ARG A 356 -31.44 -11.67 44.66
CA ARG A 356 -32.67 -10.85 44.88
C ARG A 356 -33.12 -10.12 43.61
N ARG A 357 -34.14 -10.67 42.94
CA ARG A 357 -35.09 -9.89 42.14
C ARG A 357 -36.01 -9.11 43.08
N ARG A 358 -36.47 -7.93 42.65
CA ARG A 358 -37.84 -7.45 42.90
C ARG A 358 -38.41 -6.87 41.61
N HIS A 359 -39.72 -6.77 41.57
CA HIS A 359 -40.53 -6.38 40.42
C HIS A 359 -41.68 -5.48 40.93
N ASP A 360 -42.57 -5.08 40.02
CA ASP A 360 -43.89 -4.45 40.26
C ASP A 360 -43.83 -2.92 40.56
N GLU A 361 -44.15 -2.01 39.63
CA GLU A 361 -45.49 -1.61 39.12
C GLU A 361 -46.52 -1.13 40.18
N PRO A 362 -47.50 -0.27 39.83
CA PRO A 362 -47.36 1.05 39.18
C PRO A 362 -48.26 2.12 39.88
N ASN A 363 -48.28 3.38 39.42
CA ASN A 363 -49.50 4.20 39.58
C ASN A 363 -49.65 5.30 38.51
N SER A 364 -50.84 5.88 38.43
CA SER A 364 -51.39 6.57 37.25
C SER A 364 -51.78 8.02 37.50
N SER A 365 -51.89 8.77 36.40
CA SER A 365 -52.72 9.97 36.21
C SER A 365 -52.39 11.25 37.01
N ASN A 366 -52.27 12.36 36.27
CA ASN A 366 -53.47 13.20 36.15
C ASN A 366 -53.52 13.95 34.80
N THR A 367 -54.73 14.28 34.35
CA THR A 367 -55.02 14.92 33.07
C THR A 367 -55.33 16.41 33.21
N ARG A 368 -54.96 17.23 32.20
CA ARG A 368 -55.85 18.31 31.74
C ARG A 368 -55.71 18.57 30.23
N ARG A 369 -56.60 19.42 29.69
CA ARG A 369 -57.11 19.39 28.31
C ARG A 369 -57.13 20.79 27.68
N LYS A 370 -56.95 20.84 26.35
CA LYS A 370 -57.42 21.91 25.42
C LYS A 370 -56.71 23.29 25.60
N THR A 371 -56.70 24.19 24.62
CA THR A 371 -57.62 24.43 23.49
C THR A 371 -56.97 24.52 22.09
N LYS A 372 -57.80 24.39 21.05
CA LYS A 372 -57.52 24.88 19.69
C LYS A 372 -57.95 26.34 19.56
N SER A 373 -57.36 27.07 18.63
CA SER A 373 -57.99 28.22 17.96
C SER A 373 -57.82 28.08 16.45
N THR A 374 -58.77 28.59 15.66
CA THR A 374 -58.84 28.39 14.20
C THR A 374 -59.52 29.57 13.50
N ALA A 375 -58.74 30.38 12.78
CA ALA A 375 -59.16 31.26 11.68
C ALA A 375 -57.88 31.79 10.99
N GLY A 376 -57.85 32.09 9.70
CA GLY A 376 -58.88 31.91 8.67
C GLY A 376 -58.24 31.96 7.27
N ALA A 377 -58.99 31.62 6.23
CA ALA A 377 -58.54 31.69 4.84
C ALA A 377 -59.20 32.85 4.10
N THR A 378 -58.47 33.46 3.18
CA THR A 378 -59.03 34.40 2.20
C THR A 378 -58.42 34.12 0.83
N TYR A 379 -59.28 33.90 -0.16
CA TYR A 379 -58.89 33.72 -1.57
C TYR A 379 -58.96 35.06 -2.30
N LYS A 380 -58.00 35.33 -3.18
CA LYS A 380 -58.22 35.89 -4.52
C LYS A 380 -57.00 35.65 -5.40
#